data_AF-A0A3R6KLX2-F1
#
_entry.id   AF-A0A3R6KLX2-F1
#
_cell.length_a   1.000
_cell.length_b   1.000
_cell.length_c   1.000
_cell.angle_alpha   90.00
_cell.angle_beta   90.00
_cell.angle_gamma   90.00
#
_symmetry.space_group_name_H-M   'P 1'
#
loop_
_entity.id
_entity.type
_entity.pdbx_description
1 polymer ?
#
loop_
_entity_poly.entity_id
_entity_poly.type
_entity_poly.pdbx_seq_one_letter_code
_entity_poly.pdbx_strand_id
1 'polypeptide(L)'
;MNKTDLHSSLLFLMLKLEEAKSNPMLDKNFVLALTEVLRYFRDNGELKKAYEIQKDSFIDLAKGNWAKWIMEILASKTQEDGVDVELTNIDALIKECTSDEFIEKKIKDILGDQASKDE
;
A
#
# COMPACT_ATOMS: atom_id res chain seq x y z
N MET A 1 -19.46 -1.15 -10.94
CA MET A 1 -18.02 -0.95 -11.18
C MET A 1 -17.43 -2.27 -11.65
N ASN A 2 -16.56 -2.27 -12.66
CA ASN A 2 -15.83 -3.51 -13.00
C ASN A 2 -14.77 -3.77 -11.90
N LYS A 3 -14.23 -5.00 -11.84
CA LYS A 3 -13.27 -5.35 -10.78
C LYS A 3 -11.96 -4.57 -10.86
N THR A 4 -11.47 -4.29 -12.06
CA THR A 4 -10.23 -3.52 -12.28
C THR A 4 -10.34 -2.10 -11.72
N ASP A 5 -11.45 -1.42 -11.99
CA ASP A 5 -11.75 -0.08 -11.48
C ASP A 5 -11.89 -0.10 -9.96
N LEU A 6 -12.52 -1.15 -9.40
CA LEU A 6 -12.62 -1.36 -7.96
C LEU A 6 -11.24 -1.46 -7.33
N HIS A 7 -10.41 -2.40 -7.79
CA HIS A 7 -9.09 -2.64 -7.24
C HIS A 7 -8.19 -1.40 -7.34
N SER A 8 -8.21 -0.73 -8.49
CA SER A 8 -7.47 0.53 -8.70
C SER A 8 -7.92 1.62 -7.72
N SER A 9 -9.23 1.74 -7.51
CA SER A 9 -9.80 2.70 -6.57
C SER A 9 -9.42 2.38 -5.13
N LEU A 10 -9.43 1.10 -4.73
CA LEU A 10 -9.04 0.69 -3.37
C LEU A 10 -7.59 1.04 -3.06
N LEU A 11 -6.69 0.83 -4.02
CA LEU A 11 -5.26 1.13 -3.88
C LEU A 11 -5.01 2.64 -3.82
N PHE A 12 -5.73 3.41 -4.65
CA PHE A 12 -5.71 4.87 -4.55
C PHE A 12 -6.21 5.37 -3.20
N LEU A 13 -7.29 4.79 -2.67
CA LEU A 13 -7.84 5.15 -1.37
C LEU A 13 -6.88 4.81 -0.22
N MET A 14 -6.15 3.68 -0.29
CA MET A 14 -5.07 3.36 0.67
C MET A 14 -3.97 4.43 0.68
N LEU A 15 -3.52 4.88 -0.49
CA LEU A 15 -2.56 5.99 -0.59
C LEU A 15 -3.10 7.26 0.06
N LYS A 16 -4.36 7.62 -0.23
CA LYS A 16 -4.98 8.81 0.35
C LYS A 16 -5.15 8.73 1.85
N LEU A 17 -5.42 7.54 2.39
CA LEU A 17 -5.48 7.35 3.83
C LEU A 17 -4.09 7.53 4.47
N GLU A 18 -3.05 6.99 3.86
CA GLU A 18 -1.67 7.14 4.34
C GLU A 18 -1.20 8.60 4.32
N GLU A 19 -1.45 9.32 3.21
CA GLU A 19 -1.24 10.76 3.10
C GLU A 19 -2.03 11.54 4.16
N ALA A 20 -3.28 11.12 4.44
CA ALA A 20 -4.11 11.80 5.41
C ALA A 20 -3.65 11.58 6.85
N LYS A 21 -3.21 10.37 7.20
CA LYS A 21 -2.71 10.03 8.53
C LYS A 21 -1.39 10.73 8.87
N SER A 22 -0.57 11.04 7.87
CA SER A 22 0.69 11.77 8.06
C SER A 22 0.50 13.29 8.16
N ASN A 23 -0.71 13.81 7.94
CA ASN A 23 -1.00 15.24 7.97
C ASN A 23 -1.90 15.63 9.17
N PRO A 24 -1.36 16.35 10.18
CA PRO A 24 -2.12 16.73 11.38
C PRO A 24 -3.24 17.76 11.13
N MET A 25 -3.26 18.41 9.96
CA MET A 25 -4.29 19.40 9.59
C MET A 25 -5.52 18.78 8.91
N LEU A 26 -5.50 17.50 8.57
CA LEU A 26 -6.60 16.84 7.87
C LEU A 26 -7.76 16.49 8.81
N ASP A 27 -8.98 16.51 8.26
CA ASP A 27 -10.21 16.24 9.00
C ASP A 27 -10.20 14.81 9.55
N LYS A 28 -10.27 14.69 10.88
CA LYS A 28 -10.31 13.41 11.58
C LYS A 28 -11.52 12.57 11.16
N ASN A 29 -12.65 13.20 10.82
CA ASN A 29 -13.83 12.50 10.34
C ASN A 29 -13.60 11.88 8.96
N PHE A 30 -12.86 12.57 8.09
CA PHE A 30 -12.47 12.03 6.79
C PHE A 30 -11.56 10.81 6.96
N VAL A 31 -10.55 10.90 7.83
CA VAL A 31 -9.64 9.77 8.12
C VAL A 31 -10.41 8.57 8.67
N LEU A 32 -11.33 8.79 9.61
CA LEU A 32 -12.17 7.73 10.18
C LEU A 32 -13.06 7.08 9.11
N ALA A 33 -13.81 7.88 8.34
CA ALA A 33 -14.72 7.36 7.32
C ALA A 33 -13.97 6.56 6.25
N LEU A 34 -12.82 7.07 5.79
CA LEU A 34 -11.98 6.38 4.81
C LEU A 34 -11.40 5.07 5.37
N THR A 35 -10.97 5.07 6.62
CA THR A 35 -10.49 3.86 7.32
C THR A 35 -11.58 2.79 7.37
N GLU A 36 -12.82 3.15 7.71
CA GLU A 36 -13.92 2.19 7.81
C GLU A 36 -14.30 1.59 6.45
N VAL A 37 -14.32 2.39 5.38
CA VAL A 37 -14.52 1.89 4.01
C VAL A 37 -13.44 0.87 3.65
N LEU A 38 -12.17 1.19 3.92
CA LEU A 38 -11.05 0.30 3.61
C LEU A 38 -11.05 -0.97 4.47
N ARG A 39 -11.48 -0.89 5.74
CA ARG A 39 -11.68 -2.06 6.60
C ARG A 39 -12.75 -3.01 6.05
N TYR A 40 -13.87 -2.49 5.57
CA TYR A 40 -14.90 -3.31 4.91
C TYR A 40 -14.31 -4.11 3.74
N PHE A 41 -13.47 -3.49 2.90
CA PHE A 41 -12.83 -4.17 1.77
C PHE A 41 -11.65 -5.06 2.16
N ARG A 42 -10.99 -4.80 3.29
CA ARG A 42 -10.05 -5.75 3.90
C ARG A 42 -10.78 -7.01 4.33
N ASP A 43 -11.87 -6.86 5.08
CA ASP A 43 -12.56 -7.97 5.73
C ASP A 43 -13.26 -8.89 4.70
N ASN A 44 -13.62 -8.37 3.52
CA ASN A 44 -14.15 -9.17 2.42
C ASN A 44 -13.07 -9.69 1.43
N GLY A 45 -11.80 -9.39 1.70
CA GLY A 45 -10.65 -9.84 0.91
C GLY A 45 -10.44 -9.12 -0.43
N GLU A 46 -11.28 -8.17 -0.82
CA GLU A 46 -11.08 -7.41 -2.06
C GLU A 46 -9.87 -6.47 -1.99
N LEU A 47 -9.52 -5.99 -0.80
CA LEU A 47 -8.32 -5.18 -0.62
C LEU A 47 -7.04 -6.01 -0.83
N LYS A 48 -6.97 -7.24 -0.30
CA LYS A 48 -5.83 -8.14 -0.54
C LYS A 48 -5.69 -8.47 -2.03
N LYS A 49 -6.80 -8.84 -2.68
CA LYS A 49 -6.84 -9.08 -4.13
C LYS A 49 -6.41 -7.85 -4.93
N ALA A 50 -6.77 -6.65 -4.49
CA ALA A 50 -6.35 -5.42 -5.17
C ALA A 50 -4.82 -5.30 -5.20
N TYR A 51 -4.13 -5.59 -4.09
CA TYR A 51 -2.66 -5.62 -4.04
C TYR A 51 -2.07 -6.79 -4.85
N GLU A 52 -2.66 -7.99 -4.79
CA GLU A 52 -2.19 -9.17 -5.55
C GLU A 52 -2.28 -8.95 -7.07
N ILE A 53 -3.40 -8.39 -7.55
CA ILE A 53 -3.65 -8.14 -8.97
C ILE A 53 -2.77 -6.99 -9.48
N GLN A 54 -2.35 -6.08 -8.60
CA GLN A 54 -1.47 -4.97 -8.99
C GLN A 54 -0.04 -5.41 -9.29
N LYS A 55 0.32 -6.69 -9.12
CA LYS A 55 1.64 -7.27 -9.45
C LYS A 55 2.12 -6.94 -10.87
N ASP A 56 1.22 -6.97 -11.86
CA ASP A 56 1.56 -6.67 -13.26
C ASP A 56 1.50 -5.16 -13.56
N SER A 57 0.67 -4.41 -12.83
CA SER A 57 0.55 -2.95 -12.95
C SER A 57 1.63 -2.19 -12.16
N PHE A 58 2.35 -2.84 -11.24
CA PHE A 58 3.44 -2.24 -10.46
C PHE A 58 4.58 -1.74 -11.35
N ILE A 59 4.86 -2.40 -12.48
CA ILE A 59 5.89 -1.96 -13.44
C ILE A 59 5.48 -0.63 -14.12
N ASP A 60 4.19 -0.42 -14.36
CA ASP A 60 3.66 0.82 -14.92
C ASP A 60 3.43 1.89 -13.84
N LEU A 61 3.08 1.50 -12.60
CA LEU A 61 2.86 2.40 -11.47
C LEU A 61 4.17 2.85 -10.78
N ALA A 62 5.24 2.05 -10.87
CA ALA A 62 6.62 2.42 -10.50
C ALA A 62 7.21 3.51 -11.40
N LYS A 63 6.47 3.94 -12.44
CA LYS A 63 6.74 5.18 -13.17
C LYS A 63 5.91 6.38 -12.68
N GLY A 64 5.04 6.19 -11.67
CA GLY A 64 4.12 7.18 -11.10
C GLY A 64 4.31 7.44 -9.59
N ASN A 65 3.29 7.94 -8.89
CA ASN A 65 3.38 8.44 -7.50
C ASN A 65 3.92 7.44 -6.44
N TRP A 66 3.91 6.14 -6.72
CA TRP A 66 4.44 5.10 -5.81
C TRP A 66 5.91 4.75 -6.10
N ALA A 67 6.45 5.19 -7.24
CA ALA A 67 7.86 5.08 -7.59
C ALA A 67 8.77 5.68 -6.53
N LYS A 68 8.37 6.84 -5.98
CA LYS A 68 9.12 7.53 -4.94
C LYS A 68 9.22 6.69 -3.67
N TRP A 69 8.13 6.01 -3.28
CA TRP A 69 8.09 5.15 -2.12
C TRP A 69 8.92 3.86 -2.33
N ILE A 70 8.85 3.26 -3.53
CA ILE A 70 9.72 2.13 -3.91
C ILE A 70 11.19 2.54 -3.90
N MET A 71 11.51 3.73 -4.42
CA MET A 71 12.85 4.30 -4.38
C MET A 71 13.30 4.63 -2.95
N GLU A 72 12.40 5.06 -2.06
CA GLU A 72 12.69 5.24 -0.63
C GLU A 72 12.98 3.90 0.07
N ILE A 73 12.23 2.83 -0.26
CA ILE A 73 12.53 1.47 0.23
C ILE A 73 13.90 1.02 -0.29
N LEU A 74 14.18 1.18 -1.59
CA LEU A 74 15.49 0.87 -2.19
C LEU A 74 16.62 1.67 -1.54
N ALA A 75 16.43 2.98 -1.32
CA ALA A 75 17.38 3.87 -0.67
C ALA A 75 17.64 3.46 0.79
N SER A 76 16.60 3.04 1.52
CA SER A 76 16.75 2.55 2.89
C SER A 76 17.56 1.26 2.97
N LYS A 77 17.44 0.37 1.97
CA LYS A 77 18.26 -0.86 1.87
C LYS A 77 19.68 -0.60 1.34
N THR A 78 19.89 0.40 0.48
CA THR A 78 21.24 0.76 -0.01
C THR A 78 22.06 1.58 0.98
N GLN A 79 21.43 2.24 1.96
CA GLN A 79 22.18 2.83 3.06
C GLN A 79 22.85 1.79 3.97
N GLU A 80 22.37 0.53 3.98
CA GLU A 80 23.02 -0.57 4.70
C GLU A 80 24.15 -1.23 3.90
N ASP A 81 24.06 -1.24 2.57
CA ASP A 81 25.03 -1.91 1.71
C ASP A 81 25.37 -1.01 0.52
N GLY A 82 26.54 -0.37 0.57
CA GLY A 82 26.98 0.67 -0.36
C GLY A 82 27.32 0.16 -1.76
N VAL A 83 26.34 -0.40 -2.47
CA VAL A 83 26.53 -1.03 -3.78
C VAL A 83 25.55 -0.47 -4.81
N ASP A 84 26.11 -0.16 -5.98
CA ASP A 84 25.44 0.27 -7.21
C ASP A 84 24.24 -0.65 -7.52
N VAL A 85 23.02 -0.09 -7.48
CA VAL A 85 21.76 -0.84 -7.62
C VAL A 85 21.50 -1.13 -9.09
N GLU A 86 22.09 -2.21 -9.58
CA GLU A 86 21.69 -2.77 -10.86
C GLU A 86 20.19 -3.17 -10.80
N LEU A 87 19.50 -2.91 -11.92
CA LEU A 87 18.09 -3.18 -12.21
C LEU A 87 17.61 -4.58 -11.76
N THR A 88 18.53 -5.54 -11.56
CA THR A 88 18.34 -6.87 -10.98
C THR A 88 17.62 -6.86 -9.63
N ASN A 89 17.80 -5.81 -8.81
CA ASN A 89 17.11 -5.70 -7.52
C ASN A 89 15.64 -5.29 -7.65
N ILE A 90 15.21 -4.67 -8.77
CA ILE A 90 13.84 -4.19 -8.91
C ILE A 90 12.86 -5.35 -9.01
N ASP A 91 13.16 -6.39 -9.78
CA ASP A 91 12.27 -7.57 -9.87
C ASP A 91 12.18 -8.33 -8.53
N ALA A 92 13.30 -8.44 -7.81
CA ALA A 92 13.33 -9.01 -6.47
C ALA A 92 12.51 -8.18 -5.48
N LEU A 93 12.60 -6.85 -5.57
CA LEU A 93 11.86 -5.92 -4.74
C LEU A 93 10.37 -5.89 -5.08
N ILE A 94 9.99 -5.97 -6.36
CA ILE A 94 8.59 -6.13 -6.78
C ILE A 94 8.05 -7.44 -6.21
N LYS A 95 8.82 -8.53 -6.26
CA LYS A 95 8.43 -9.81 -5.69
C LYS A 95 8.26 -9.74 -4.17
N GLU A 96 9.11 -9.00 -3.47
CA GLU A 96 9.00 -8.73 -2.04
C GLU A 96 7.77 -7.85 -1.73
N CYS A 97 7.58 -6.75 -2.45
CA CYS A 97 6.45 -5.82 -2.30
C CYS A 97 5.10 -6.42 -2.75
N THR A 98 5.11 -7.51 -3.50
CA THR A 98 3.92 -8.28 -3.90
C THR A 98 3.78 -9.59 -3.13
N SER A 99 4.63 -9.82 -2.13
CA SER A 99 4.48 -10.96 -1.24
C SER A 99 3.26 -10.77 -0.33
N ASP A 100 2.55 -11.86 -0.05
CA ASP A 100 1.41 -11.86 0.88
C ASP A 100 1.78 -11.24 2.23
N GLU A 101 2.97 -11.57 2.75
CA GLU A 101 3.47 -11.04 4.02
C GLU A 101 3.62 -9.51 4.00
N PHE A 102 4.18 -8.96 2.92
CA PHE A 102 4.29 -7.52 2.76
C PHE A 102 2.92 -6.85 2.61
N ILE A 103 2.03 -7.44 1.80
CA ILE A 103 0.68 -6.91 1.57
C ILE A 103 -0.10 -6.86 2.89
N GLU A 104 -0.08 -7.95 3.65
CA GLU A 104 -0.78 -8.05 4.93
C GLU A 104 -0.21 -7.06 5.95
N LYS A 105 1.13 -6.95 6.01
CA LYS A 105 1.80 -5.96 6.85
C LYS A 105 1.40 -4.54 6.46
N LYS A 106 1.43 -4.18 5.17
CA LYS A 106 1.09 -2.84 4.69
C LYS A 106 -0.37 -2.48 4.97
N ILE A 107 -1.30 -3.41 4.76
CA ILE A 107 -2.71 -3.22 5.10
C ILE A 107 -2.87 -3.00 6.60
N LYS A 108 -2.16 -3.77 7.43
CA LYS A 108 -2.18 -3.64 8.89
C LYS A 108 -1.57 -2.31 9.36
N ASP A 109 -0.44 -1.90 8.83
CA ASP A 109 0.23 -0.65 9.21
C ASP A 109 -0.66 0.57 8.90
N ILE A 110 -1.36 0.55 7.75
CA ILE A 110 -2.24 1.65 7.35
C ILE A 110 -3.58 1.60 8.08
N LEU A 111 -4.21 0.45 8.28
CA LEU A 111 -5.56 0.36 8.86
C LEU A 111 -5.57 0.15 10.38
N GLY A 112 -4.41 -0.18 10.96
CA GLY A 112 -4.26 -0.65 12.33
C GLY A 112 -4.84 -2.05 12.54
N ASP A 113 -4.57 -2.61 13.71
CA ASP A 113 -5.31 -3.77 14.20
C ASP A 113 -6.80 -3.41 14.35
N GLN A 114 -7.68 -4.43 14.32
CA GLN A 114 -9.07 -4.24 14.72
C GLN A 114 -9.04 -3.51 16.07
N ALA A 115 -9.67 -2.33 16.15
CA ALA A 115 -10.04 -1.82 17.45
C ALA A 115 -10.96 -2.90 18.01
N SER A 116 -10.49 -3.61 19.04
CA SER A 116 -11.38 -4.46 19.82
C SER A 116 -12.57 -3.56 20.15
N LYS A 117 -13.75 -3.98 19.72
CA LYS A 117 -15.00 -3.47 20.27
C LYS A 117 -15.05 -3.97 21.71
N ASP A 118 -14.20 -3.41 22.56
CA ASP A 118 -14.33 -3.55 23.99
C ASP A 118 -15.35 -2.48 24.41
N GLU A 119 -16.58 -2.98 24.55
CA GLU A 119 -17.73 -2.51 25.36
C GLU A 119 -18.23 -1.06 25.20
#